data_AF-A0A7Y2HRD0-F1
#
_entry.id   AF-A0A7Y2HRD0-F1
#
_cell.length_a   1.000
_cell.length_b   1.000
_cell.length_c   1.000
_cell.angle_alpha   90.00
_cell.angle_beta   90.00
_cell.angle_gamma   90.00
#
_symmetry.space_group_name_H-M   'P 1'
#
loop_
_entity.id
_entity.type
_entity.pdbx_description
1 polymer ?
#
loop_
_entity_poly.entity_id
_entity_poly.type
_entity_poly.pdbx_seq_one_letter_code
_entity_poly.pdbx_strand_id
1 'polypeptide(L)'
;MSRLVLPVAGLVVAGLVVWSAYIMGARSGADALSVNLLINLGTEIMGIVITVAVVEWFFERRRNLERGRQVAWSALHAIEQVVWVWQGGPRQIETDQLLGILRSVSADDALPDFTQNLLLSLGTRSKQTLHNDQPALQAHKGLMTAFEELARLNAIREGGRVLGARTVADVLEEGVKRLAKVLGQPEEAMPGRLIRYVDSAEQAQEVRYFGRDGDHAAPRRLERGAPEVF
;
A
#
# COMPACT_ATOMS: atom_id res chain seq x y z
N MET A 1 -11.96 -19.17 -12.65
CA MET A 1 -13.41 -19.16 -12.37
C MET A 1 -13.70 -17.98 -11.46
N SER A 2 -14.62 -17.08 -11.83
CA SER A 2 -15.00 -15.99 -10.90
C SER A 2 -15.65 -16.60 -9.67
N ARG A 3 -15.29 -16.12 -8.47
CA ARG A 3 -15.80 -16.66 -7.19
C ARG A 3 -17.31 -16.52 -7.02
N LEU A 4 -17.95 -15.74 -7.91
CA LEU A 4 -19.40 -15.63 -8.00
C LEU A 4 -20.04 -16.82 -8.71
N VAL A 5 -19.31 -17.57 -9.56
CA VAL A 5 -19.90 -18.67 -10.33
C VAL A 5 -20.47 -19.76 -9.43
N LEU A 6 -19.74 -20.15 -8.38
CA LEU A 6 -20.16 -21.23 -7.48
C LEU A 6 -21.42 -20.88 -6.66
N PRO A 7 -21.48 -19.74 -5.93
CA PRO A 7 -22.67 -19.37 -5.19
C PRO A 7 -23.85 -19.05 -6.11
N VAL A 8 -23.62 -18.44 -7.28
CA VAL A 8 -24.68 -18.21 -8.27
C VAL A 8 -25.23 -19.53 -8.79
N ALA A 9 -24.36 -20.48 -9.16
CA ALA A 9 -24.79 -21.81 -9.59
C ALA A 9 -25.58 -22.54 -8.49
N GLY A 10 -25.12 -22.47 -7.24
CA GLY A 10 -25.82 -23.04 -6.09
C GLY A 10 -27.21 -22.44 -5.87
N LEU A 11 -27.34 -21.10 -5.96
CA LEU A 11 -28.63 -20.41 -5.85
C LEU A 11 -29.57 -20.74 -7.02
N VAL A 12 -29.04 -20.88 -8.23
CA VAL A 12 -29.82 -21.31 -9.41
C VAL A 12 -30.35 -22.73 -9.20
N VAL A 13 -29.51 -23.66 -8.75
CA VAL A 13 -29.93 -25.05 -8.45
C VAL A 13 -31.01 -25.06 -7.35
N ALA A 14 -30.81 -24.34 -6.26
CA ALA A 14 -31.81 -24.24 -5.19
C ALA A 14 -33.13 -23.65 -5.70
N GLY A 15 -33.07 -22.59 -6.51
CA GLY A 15 -34.24 -21.99 -7.15
C GLY A 15 -34.97 -22.96 -8.08
N LEU A 16 -34.24 -23.76 -8.88
CA LEU A 16 -34.82 -24.79 -9.74
C LEU A 16 -35.49 -25.92 -8.94
N VAL A 17 -34.93 -26.30 -7.78
CA VAL A 17 -35.54 -27.29 -6.87
C VAL A 17 -36.84 -26.75 -6.26
N VAL A 18 -36.85 -25.50 -5.79
CA VAL A 18 -38.07 -24.87 -5.24
C VAL A 18 -39.13 -24.69 -6.34
N TRP A 19 -38.71 -24.29 -7.55
CA TRP A 19 -39.60 -24.14 -8.69
C TRP A 19 -40.21 -25.46 -9.16
N SER A 20 -39.42 -26.53 -9.20
CA SER A 20 -39.92 -27.87 -9.57
C SER A 20 -40.90 -28.40 -8.55
N ALA A 21 -40.66 -28.18 -7.25
CA ALA A 21 -41.59 -28.50 -6.17
C ALA A 21 -42.94 -27.77 -6.35
N TYR A 22 -42.90 -26.49 -6.70
CA TYR A 22 -44.09 -25.70 -6.98
C TYR A 22 -44.90 -26.23 -8.17
N ILE A 23 -44.24 -26.55 -9.30
CA ILE A 23 -44.91 -27.12 -10.48
C ILE A 23 -45.52 -28.49 -10.17
N MET A 24 -44.81 -29.36 -9.44
CA MET A 24 -45.33 -30.67 -9.04
C MET A 24 -46.57 -30.55 -8.14
N GLY A 25 -46.55 -29.62 -7.18
CA GLY A 25 -47.71 -29.34 -6.34
C GLY A 25 -48.91 -28.81 -7.13
N ALA A 26 -48.66 -27.94 -8.11
CA ALA A 26 -49.72 -27.33 -8.92
C ALA A 26 -50.37 -28.28 -9.95
N ARG A 27 -49.62 -29.27 -10.48
CA ARG A 27 -50.09 -30.12 -11.59
C ARG A 27 -50.58 -31.50 -11.20
N SER A 28 -50.01 -32.10 -10.16
CA SER A 28 -50.03 -33.56 -10.05
C SER A 28 -50.96 -34.13 -8.97
N GLY A 29 -51.60 -33.28 -8.14
CA GLY A 29 -52.24 -33.76 -6.90
C GLY A 29 -51.26 -34.55 -6.03
N ALA A 30 -49.96 -34.24 -6.15
CA ALA A 30 -48.88 -34.95 -5.48
C ALA A 30 -49.10 -34.92 -3.97
N ASP A 31 -48.78 -36.03 -3.32
CA ASP A 31 -48.95 -36.17 -1.88
C ASP A 31 -48.25 -35.01 -1.17
N ALA A 32 -48.97 -34.33 -0.27
CA ALA A 32 -48.51 -33.08 0.34
C ALA A 32 -47.13 -33.24 1.03
N LEU A 33 -46.84 -34.47 1.46
CA LEU A 33 -45.56 -34.88 2.04
C LEU A 33 -44.37 -34.70 1.08
N SER A 34 -44.50 -35.07 -0.20
CA SER A 34 -43.41 -34.95 -1.17
C SER A 34 -43.11 -33.48 -1.54
N VAL A 35 -44.16 -32.65 -1.64
CA VAL A 35 -44.01 -31.21 -1.89
C VAL A 35 -43.32 -30.53 -0.71
N ASN A 36 -43.74 -30.85 0.52
CA ASN A 36 -43.12 -30.31 1.74
C ASN A 36 -41.65 -30.72 1.87
N LEU A 37 -41.31 -31.97 1.55
CA LEU A 37 -39.92 -32.44 1.56
C LEU A 37 -39.03 -31.67 0.58
N LEU A 38 -39.50 -31.45 -0.65
CA LEU A 38 -38.73 -30.71 -1.67
C LEU A 38 -38.57 -29.22 -1.32
N ILE A 39 -39.60 -28.59 -0.75
CA ILE A 39 -39.52 -27.21 -0.27
C ILE A 39 -38.51 -27.12 0.87
N ASN A 40 -38.62 -27.99 1.89
CA ASN A 40 -37.69 -28.00 3.01
C ASN A 40 -36.24 -28.22 2.54
N LEU A 41 -36.01 -29.20 1.66
CA LEU A 41 -34.71 -29.46 1.07
C LEU A 41 -34.19 -28.24 0.28
N GLY A 42 -35.03 -27.62 -0.55
CA GLY A 42 -34.69 -26.42 -1.30
C GLY A 42 -34.31 -25.25 -0.39
N THR A 43 -35.06 -25.03 0.69
CA THR A 43 -34.76 -23.99 1.69
C THR A 43 -33.48 -24.26 2.46
N GLU A 44 -33.19 -25.52 2.80
CA GLU A 44 -31.97 -25.92 3.49
C GLU A 44 -30.73 -25.71 2.58
N ILE A 45 -30.80 -26.16 1.32
CA ILE A 45 -29.74 -25.93 0.33
C ILE A 45 -29.51 -24.43 0.14
N MET A 46 -30.58 -23.63 0.01
CA MET A 46 -30.47 -22.18 -0.11
C MET A 46 -29.80 -21.56 1.12
N GLY A 47 -30.21 -21.98 2.33
CA GLY A 47 -29.63 -21.52 3.59
C GLY A 47 -28.13 -21.83 3.68
N ILE A 48 -27.70 -23.03 3.28
CA ILE A 48 -26.29 -23.42 3.23
C ILE A 48 -25.52 -22.56 2.24
N VAL A 49 -26.00 -22.41 1.00
CA VAL A 49 -25.32 -21.62 -0.04
C VAL A 49 -25.16 -20.16 0.38
N ILE A 50 -26.20 -19.54 0.93
CA ILE A 50 -26.14 -18.17 1.45
C ILE A 50 -25.12 -18.07 2.57
N THR A 51 -25.15 -19.00 3.53
CA THR A 51 -24.21 -19.00 4.67
C THR A 51 -22.77 -19.10 4.19
N VAL A 52 -22.46 -20.02 3.27
CA VAL A 52 -21.11 -20.17 2.70
C VAL A 52 -20.67 -18.90 1.97
N ALA A 53 -21.53 -18.31 1.14
CA ALA A 53 -21.21 -17.09 0.40
C ALA A 53 -20.93 -15.90 1.34
N VAL A 54 -21.73 -15.74 2.40
CA VAL A 54 -21.55 -14.68 3.41
C VAL A 54 -20.24 -14.89 4.17
N VAL A 55 -19.96 -16.12 4.62
CA VAL A 55 -18.72 -16.46 5.34
C VAL A 55 -17.49 -16.22 4.46
N GLU A 56 -17.51 -16.66 3.20
CA GLU A 56 -16.43 -16.42 2.24
C GLU A 56 -16.19 -14.92 2.03
N TRP A 57 -17.27 -14.13 1.87
CA TRP A 57 -17.17 -12.68 1.77
C TRP A 57 -16.53 -12.04 3.00
N PHE A 58 -16.93 -12.45 4.21
CA PHE A 58 -16.31 -11.96 5.45
C PHE A 58 -14.83 -12.30 5.52
N PHE A 59 -14.43 -13.52 5.14
CA PHE A 59 -13.02 -13.91 5.11
C PHE A 59 -12.22 -13.11 4.08
N GLU A 60 -12.77 -12.91 2.88
CA GLU A 60 -12.12 -12.09 1.86
C GLU A 60 -11.96 -10.64 2.31
N ARG A 61 -13.00 -10.06 2.91
CA ARG A 61 -12.95 -8.72 3.48
C ARG A 61 -11.87 -8.61 4.55
N ARG A 62 -11.81 -9.56 5.48
CA ARG A 62 -10.78 -9.60 6.53
C ARG A 62 -9.37 -9.73 5.94
N ARG A 63 -9.20 -10.59 4.93
CA ARG A 63 -7.92 -10.77 4.24
C ARG A 63 -7.47 -9.48 3.55
N ASN A 64 -8.36 -8.78 2.86
CA ASN A 64 -8.03 -7.52 2.18
C ASN A 64 -7.69 -6.41 3.19
N LEU A 65 -8.39 -6.35 4.33
CA LEU A 65 -8.04 -5.44 5.42
C LEU A 65 -6.65 -5.72 5.99
N GLU A 66 -6.33 -6.98 6.27
CA GLU A 66 -5.01 -7.35 6.81
C GLU A 66 -3.90 -7.05 5.79
N ARG A 67 -4.12 -7.43 4.53
CA ARG A 67 -3.20 -7.13 3.43
C ARG A 67 -2.97 -5.63 3.28
N GLY A 68 -4.02 -4.82 3.38
CA GLY A 68 -3.91 -3.37 3.32
C GLY A 68 -3.07 -2.78 4.46
N ARG A 69 -3.22 -3.30 5.69
CA ARG A 69 -2.36 -2.90 6.83
C ARG A 69 -0.90 -3.31 6.60
N GLN A 70 -0.66 -4.52 6.10
CA GLN A 70 0.68 -5.00 5.78
C GLN A 70 1.36 -4.14 4.71
N VAL A 71 0.62 -3.78 3.66
CA VAL A 71 1.08 -2.90 2.58
C VAL A 71 1.38 -1.49 3.12
N ALA A 72 0.51 -0.95 3.96
CA ALA A 72 0.73 0.35 4.60
C ALA A 72 1.98 0.36 5.48
N TRP A 73 2.18 -0.67 6.33
CA TRP A 73 3.38 -0.83 7.12
C TRP A 73 4.64 -0.94 6.25
N SER A 74 4.60 -1.74 5.19
CA SER A 74 5.75 -1.89 4.29
C SER A 74 6.14 -0.57 3.62
N ALA A 75 5.15 0.25 3.23
CA ALA A 75 5.41 1.58 2.68
C ALA A 75 5.97 2.54 3.74
N LEU A 76 5.43 2.53 4.95
CA LEU A 76 5.92 3.38 6.04
C LEU A 76 7.39 3.08 6.36
N HIS A 77 7.77 1.80 6.52
CA HIS A 77 9.16 1.40 6.73
C HIS A 77 10.07 1.76 5.54
N ALA A 78 9.55 1.69 4.32
CA ALA A 78 10.31 2.13 3.15
C ALA A 78 10.58 3.64 3.20
N ILE A 79 9.60 4.45 3.63
CA ILE A 79 9.79 5.89 3.82
C ILE A 79 10.78 6.16 4.96
N GLU A 80 10.65 5.48 6.10
CA GLU A 80 11.58 5.59 7.24
C GLU A 80 13.01 5.33 6.80
N GLN A 81 13.26 4.27 6.02
CA GLN A 81 14.59 3.97 5.50
C GLN A 81 15.13 5.07 4.58
N VAL A 82 14.29 5.58 3.67
CA VAL A 82 14.69 6.64 2.74
C VAL A 82 15.00 7.94 3.49
N VAL A 83 14.16 8.31 4.45
CA VAL A 83 14.36 9.50 5.29
C VAL A 83 15.56 9.33 6.20
N TRP A 84 15.80 8.13 6.75
CA TRP A 84 17.00 7.86 7.54
C TRP A 84 18.27 8.03 6.71
N VAL A 85 18.32 7.53 5.47
CA VAL A 85 19.47 7.78 4.59
C VAL A 85 19.63 9.27 4.30
N TRP A 86 18.54 9.95 3.96
CA TRP A 86 18.56 11.34 3.53
C TRP A 86 18.87 12.34 4.66
N GLN A 87 18.12 12.27 5.74
CA GLN A 87 18.11 13.25 6.83
C GLN A 87 18.82 12.73 8.08
N GLY A 88 18.95 11.42 8.25
CA GLY A 88 19.55 10.82 9.44
C GLY A 88 18.54 10.49 10.54
N GLY A 89 18.98 10.61 11.78
CA GLY A 89 18.20 10.21 12.95
C GLY A 89 18.41 8.75 13.38
N PRO A 90 17.63 8.30 14.39
CA PRO A 90 17.68 6.92 14.86
C PRO A 90 17.22 5.95 13.77
N ARG A 91 17.69 4.69 13.82
CA ARG A 91 17.29 3.65 12.84
C ARG A 91 15.82 3.23 12.96
N GLN A 92 15.24 3.44 14.13
CA GLN A 92 13.82 3.20 14.41
C GLN A 92 13.24 4.56 14.77
N ILE A 93 12.35 5.06 13.92
CA ILE A 93 11.76 6.40 14.04
C ILE A 93 10.27 6.20 14.25
N GLU A 94 9.72 6.78 15.32
CA GLU A 94 8.28 6.80 15.52
C GLU A 94 7.62 7.73 14.48
N THR A 95 6.34 7.50 14.18
CA THR A 95 5.68 8.22 13.07
C THR A 95 5.62 9.74 13.29
N ASP A 96 5.44 10.20 14.52
CA ASP A 96 5.47 11.62 14.90
C ASP A 96 6.87 12.23 14.73
N GLN A 97 7.92 11.49 15.07
CA GLN A 97 9.32 11.87 14.85
C GLN A 97 9.64 11.96 13.36
N LEU A 98 9.18 10.99 12.56
CA LEU A 98 9.34 10.97 11.10
C LEU A 98 8.69 12.21 10.47
N LEU A 99 7.47 12.54 10.89
CA LEU A 99 6.77 13.76 10.46
C LEU A 99 7.52 15.03 10.91
N GLY A 100 8.10 15.01 12.12
CA GLY A 100 8.94 16.10 12.62
C GLY A 100 10.19 16.32 11.76
N ILE A 101 10.88 15.24 11.36
CA ILE A 101 12.05 15.29 10.47
C ILE A 101 11.65 15.90 9.11
N LEU A 102 10.57 15.40 8.51
CA LEU A 102 10.07 15.89 7.21
C LEU A 102 9.69 17.38 7.26
N ARG A 103 9.14 17.86 8.38
CA ARG A 103 8.85 19.29 8.58
C ARG A 103 10.10 20.14 8.76
N SER A 104 11.20 19.57 9.25
CA SER A 104 12.48 20.31 9.39
C SER A 104 13.29 20.40 8.10
N VAL A 105 12.92 19.65 7.05
CA VAL A 105 13.64 19.68 5.76
C VAL A 105 13.62 21.09 5.16
N SER A 106 14.82 21.59 4.86
CA SER A 106 15.05 22.86 4.18
C SER A 106 15.05 22.71 2.66
N ALA A 107 14.85 23.81 1.93
CA ALA A 107 15.01 23.84 0.48
C ALA A 107 16.48 23.60 0.04
N ASP A 108 17.44 23.92 0.91
CA ASP A 108 18.89 23.79 0.66
C ASP A 108 19.47 22.43 1.05
N ASP A 109 18.64 21.53 1.63
CA ASP A 109 19.11 20.19 2.01
C ASP A 109 19.58 19.42 0.77
N ALA A 110 20.74 18.77 0.89
CA ALA A 110 21.32 18.05 -0.22
C ALA A 110 20.44 16.85 -0.61
N LEU A 111 20.25 16.69 -1.92
CA LEU A 111 19.52 15.56 -2.51
C LEU A 111 20.41 14.90 -3.58
N PRO A 112 21.48 14.20 -3.19
CA PRO A 112 22.40 13.58 -4.13
C PRO A 112 21.72 12.49 -4.97
N ASP A 113 22.34 12.12 -6.09
CA ASP A 113 21.75 11.20 -7.08
C ASP A 113 21.32 9.86 -6.48
N PHE A 114 22.07 9.31 -5.52
CA PHE A 114 21.71 8.04 -4.88
C PHE A 114 20.46 8.16 -4.00
N THR A 115 20.28 9.28 -3.28
CA THR A 115 19.07 9.57 -2.51
C THR A 115 17.88 9.82 -3.42
N GLN A 116 18.08 10.49 -4.57
CA GLN A 116 17.05 10.61 -5.60
C GLN A 116 16.62 9.23 -6.12
N ASN A 117 17.56 8.31 -6.36
CA ASN A 117 17.25 6.96 -6.82
C ASN A 117 16.45 6.14 -5.80
N LEU A 118 16.70 6.35 -4.49
CA LEU A 118 15.90 5.76 -3.43
C LEU A 118 14.45 6.26 -3.48
N LEU A 119 14.25 7.56 -3.64
CA LEU A 119 12.92 8.17 -3.73
C LEU A 119 12.16 7.74 -5.00
N LEU A 120 12.86 7.65 -6.14
CA LEU A 120 12.30 7.10 -7.37
C LEU A 120 11.88 5.65 -7.19
N SER A 121 12.71 4.84 -6.53
CA SER A 121 12.40 3.44 -6.23
C SER A 121 11.17 3.31 -5.34
N LEU A 122 11.02 4.18 -4.34
CA LEU A 122 9.83 4.28 -3.51
C LEU A 122 8.59 4.63 -4.35
N GLY A 123 8.67 5.68 -5.18
CA GLY A 123 7.57 6.05 -6.07
C GLY A 123 7.18 4.95 -7.05
N THR A 124 8.16 4.23 -7.61
CA THR A 124 7.94 3.13 -8.57
C THR A 124 7.23 1.98 -7.88
N ARG A 125 7.68 1.60 -6.68
CA ARG A 125 7.04 0.56 -5.87
C ARG A 125 5.62 0.96 -5.51
N SER A 126 5.38 2.22 -5.11
CA SER A 126 4.03 2.70 -4.81
C SER A 126 3.09 2.60 -6.01
N LYS A 127 3.58 2.95 -7.22
CA LYS A 127 2.82 2.78 -8.46
C LYS A 127 2.51 1.31 -8.77
N GLN A 128 3.47 0.41 -8.57
CA GLN A 128 3.25 -1.04 -8.74
C GLN A 128 2.20 -1.56 -7.74
N THR A 129 2.24 -1.12 -6.49
CA THR A 129 1.25 -1.49 -5.47
C THR A 129 -0.16 -1.00 -5.83
N LEU A 130 -0.30 0.20 -6.42
CA LEU A 130 -1.60 0.69 -6.92
C LEU A 130 -2.24 -0.25 -7.93
N HIS A 131 -1.44 -0.88 -8.80
CA HIS A 131 -1.93 -1.82 -9.80
C HIS A 131 -2.12 -3.23 -9.24
N ASN A 132 -1.21 -3.71 -8.40
CA ASN A 132 -1.16 -5.12 -8.01
C ASN A 132 -2.01 -5.44 -6.78
N ASP A 133 -2.19 -4.49 -5.85
CA ASP A 133 -2.86 -4.71 -4.56
C ASP A 133 -4.17 -3.89 -4.44
N GLN A 134 -4.81 -3.52 -5.57
CA GLN A 134 -5.99 -2.64 -5.60
C GLN A 134 -7.11 -3.04 -4.61
N PRO A 135 -7.54 -4.32 -4.48
CA PRO A 135 -8.58 -4.69 -3.51
C PRO A 135 -8.18 -4.44 -2.06
N ALA A 136 -6.90 -4.58 -1.73
CA ALA A 136 -6.37 -4.32 -0.40
C ALA A 136 -6.28 -2.81 -0.10
N LEU A 137 -5.91 -2.01 -1.10
CA LEU A 137 -5.89 -0.55 -0.99
C LEU A 137 -7.30 0.03 -0.81
N GLN A 138 -8.28 -0.49 -1.55
CA GLN A 138 -9.68 -0.07 -1.45
C GLN A 138 -10.33 -0.47 -0.11
N ALA A 139 -9.80 -1.49 0.57
CA ALA A 139 -10.32 -1.91 1.86
C ALA A 139 -10.10 -0.87 2.98
N HIS A 140 -9.15 0.06 2.81
CA HIS A 140 -8.84 1.12 3.77
C HIS A 140 -9.08 2.50 3.18
N LYS A 141 -9.87 3.32 3.87
CA LYS A 141 -10.13 4.69 3.44
C LYS A 141 -8.85 5.52 3.47
N GLY A 142 -8.49 6.10 2.32
CA GLY A 142 -7.33 6.99 2.18
C GLY A 142 -6.02 6.30 1.80
N LEU A 143 -5.93 4.97 1.85
CA LEU A 143 -4.72 4.24 1.50
C LEU A 143 -4.38 4.38 0.02
N MET A 144 -5.39 4.30 -0.86
CA MET A 144 -5.20 4.56 -2.30
C MET A 144 -4.59 5.94 -2.56
N THR A 145 -5.13 6.98 -1.92
CA THR A 145 -4.59 8.35 -2.04
C THR A 145 -3.18 8.48 -1.47
N ALA A 146 -2.86 7.79 -0.37
CA ALA A 146 -1.49 7.77 0.16
C ALA A 146 -0.49 7.25 -0.88
N PHE A 147 -0.83 6.15 -1.56
CA PHE A 147 0.01 5.57 -2.60
C PHE A 147 0.06 6.40 -3.88
N GLU A 148 -1.02 7.10 -4.24
CA GLU A 148 -1.03 8.07 -5.34
C GLU A 148 -0.09 9.24 -5.07
N GLU A 149 -0.08 9.78 -3.84
CA GLU A 149 0.86 10.83 -3.45
C GLU A 149 2.31 10.33 -3.51
N LEU A 150 2.61 9.16 -2.93
CA LEU A 150 3.95 8.57 -2.99
C LEU A 150 4.39 8.26 -4.43
N ALA A 151 3.48 7.86 -5.31
CA ALA A 151 3.78 7.59 -6.71
C ALA A 151 4.26 8.85 -7.47
N ARG A 152 3.96 10.07 -6.98
CA ARG A 152 4.48 11.34 -7.54
C ARG A 152 5.99 11.47 -7.40
N LEU A 153 6.62 10.74 -6.48
CA LEU A 153 8.07 10.70 -6.36
C LEU A 153 8.76 10.16 -7.63
N ASN A 154 8.04 9.44 -8.50
CA ASN A 154 8.57 9.06 -9.82
C ASN A 154 8.92 10.26 -10.72
N ALA A 155 8.31 11.42 -10.47
CA ALA A 155 8.53 12.63 -11.25
C ALA A 155 9.71 13.47 -10.72
N ILE A 156 10.48 12.99 -9.72
CA ILE A 156 11.57 13.78 -9.11
C ILE A 156 12.60 14.25 -10.14
N ARG A 157 12.81 13.52 -11.24
CA ARG A 157 13.80 13.85 -12.29
C ARG A 157 13.16 14.11 -13.66
N GLU A 158 11.86 14.39 -13.72
CA GLU A 158 11.17 14.55 -14.99
C GLU A 158 11.62 15.84 -15.71
N GLY A 159 11.90 15.73 -17.02
CA GLY A 159 12.27 16.89 -17.84
C GLY A 159 13.62 17.53 -17.50
N GLY A 160 14.53 16.80 -16.84
CA GLY A 160 15.88 17.29 -16.51
C GLY A 160 15.93 18.29 -15.34
N ARG A 161 14.80 18.54 -14.67
CA ARG A 161 14.73 19.33 -13.44
C ARG A 161 14.56 18.38 -12.26
N VAL A 162 15.37 18.57 -11.24
CA VAL A 162 15.24 17.83 -9.97
C VAL A 162 14.25 18.58 -9.08
N LEU A 163 13.26 17.88 -8.52
CA LEU A 163 12.37 18.47 -7.52
C LEU A 163 13.17 18.94 -6.30
N GLY A 164 12.82 20.12 -5.78
CA GLY A 164 13.47 20.66 -4.59
C GLY A 164 13.25 19.78 -3.35
N ALA A 165 14.24 19.73 -2.46
CA ALA A 165 14.21 18.97 -1.22
C ALA A 165 12.92 19.19 -0.41
N ARG A 166 12.48 20.44 -0.26
CA ARG A 166 11.23 20.77 0.44
C ARG A 166 10.00 20.13 -0.22
N THR A 167 9.89 20.18 -1.54
CA THR A 167 8.77 19.58 -2.27
C THR A 167 8.74 18.06 -2.11
N VAL A 168 9.91 17.41 -2.14
CA VAL A 168 10.02 15.97 -1.84
C VAL A 168 9.54 15.68 -0.42
N ALA A 169 9.96 16.48 0.56
CA ALA A 169 9.50 16.33 1.94
C ALA A 169 7.99 16.51 2.10
N ASP A 170 7.37 17.47 1.39
CA ASP A 170 5.93 17.68 1.41
C ASP A 170 5.16 16.45 0.89
N VAL A 171 5.63 15.85 -0.21
CA VAL A 171 5.04 14.62 -0.78
C VAL A 171 5.15 13.45 0.22
N LEU A 172 6.33 13.28 0.83
CA LEU A 172 6.54 12.26 1.84
C LEU A 172 5.68 12.51 3.09
N GLU A 173 5.59 13.74 3.57
CA GLU A 173 4.81 14.11 4.76
C GLU A 173 3.34 13.77 4.57
N GLU A 174 2.76 14.11 3.41
CA GLU A 174 1.38 13.80 3.08
C GLU A 174 1.15 12.28 2.96
N GLY A 175 2.09 11.55 2.34
CA GLY A 175 2.08 10.09 2.29
C GLY A 175 2.11 9.47 3.69
N VAL A 176 3.02 9.91 4.56
CA VAL A 176 3.18 9.42 5.93
C VAL A 176 1.92 9.69 6.76
N LYS A 177 1.36 10.90 6.73
CA LYS A 177 0.12 11.21 7.48
C LYS A 177 -1.03 10.26 7.13
N ARG A 178 -1.21 9.98 5.84
CA ARG A 178 -2.29 9.08 5.38
C ARG A 178 -2.02 7.63 5.77
N LEU A 179 -0.78 7.17 5.67
CA LEU A 179 -0.38 5.85 6.15
C LEU A 179 -0.57 5.73 7.67
N ALA A 180 -0.15 6.74 8.43
CA ALA A 180 -0.30 6.82 9.88
C ALA A 180 -1.77 6.65 10.29
N LYS A 181 -2.66 7.40 9.65
CA LYS A 181 -4.10 7.32 9.86
C LYS A 181 -4.67 5.91 9.63
N VAL A 182 -4.26 5.24 8.56
CA VAL A 182 -4.69 3.86 8.25
C VAL A 182 -4.19 2.86 9.30
N LEU A 183 -2.98 3.08 9.80
CA LEU A 183 -2.33 2.22 10.78
C LEU A 183 -2.78 2.51 12.23
N GLY A 184 -3.44 3.64 12.48
CA GLY A 184 -3.77 4.12 13.82
C GLY A 184 -2.55 4.66 14.57
N GLN A 185 -1.57 5.20 13.84
CA GLN A 185 -0.37 5.83 14.38
C GLN A 185 -0.60 7.34 14.58
N PRO A 186 0.21 8.03 15.41
CA PRO A 186 0.14 9.48 15.56
C PRO A 186 0.28 10.23 14.23
N GLU A 187 -0.63 11.17 13.97
CA GLU A 187 -0.61 12.05 12.77
C GLU A 187 0.06 13.41 13.05
N GLU A 188 0.32 13.72 14.33
CA GLU A 188 0.92 14.98 14.75
C GLU A 188 2.44 14.87 14.74
N ALA A 189 3.10 15.87 14.16
CA ALA A 189 4.55 15.90 14.12
C ALA A 189 5.14 16.29 15.48
N MET A 190 6.16 15.59 15.91
CA MET A 190 6.99 16.01 17.03
C MET A 190 7.66 17.37 16.69
N PRO A 191 7.75 18.33 17.64
CA PRO A 191 8.43 19.59 17.39
C PRO A 191 9.88 19.38 16.97
N GLY A 192 10.27 19.88 15.79
CA GLY A 192 11.60 19.67 15.20
C GLY A 192 12.78 20.06 16.10
N ARG A 193 12.59 21.03 17.01
CA ARG A 193 13.61 21.42 18.02
C ARG A 193 14.06 20.28 18.95
N LEU A 194 13.29 19.19 19.02
CA LEU A 194 13.62 18.02 19.83
C LEU A 194 14.47 17.01 19.07
N ILE A 195 14.63 17.18 17.75
CA ILE A 195 15.29 16.22 16.87
C ILE A 195 16.75 16.64 16.68
N ARG A 196 17.62 16.15 17.56
CA ARG A 196 19.05 16.55 17.61
C ARG A 196 19.97 15.83 16.63
N TYR A 197 19.43 14.94 15.80
CA TYR A 197 20.23 13.95 15.05
C TYR A 197 20.07 14.04 13.52
N VAL A 198 19.57 15.18 13.01
CA VAL A 198 19.42 15.41 11.58
C VAL A 198 20.72 15.94 11.00
N ASP A 199 21.21 15.28 9.95
CA ASP A 199 22.38 15.69 9.17
C ASP A 199 22.11 15.34 7.71
N SER A 200 21.73 16.35 6.93
CA SER A 200 21.42 16.23 5.50
C SER A 200 22.65 16.36 4.60
N ALA A 201 23.86 16.47 5.15
CA ALA A 201 25.07 16.58 4.34
C ALA A 201 25.29 15.34 3.47
N GLU A 202 25.70 15.54 2.21
CA GLU A 202 25.91 14.46 1.24
C GLU A 202 26.84 13.35 1.77
N GLN A 203 27.93 13.71 2.45
CA GLN A 203 28.86 12.76 3.06
C GLN A 203 28.20 11.90 4.14
N ALA A 204 27.33 12.49 4.96
CA ALA A 204 26.58 11.76 5.98
C ALA A 204 25.57 10.80 5.36
N GLN A 205 24.90 11.23 4.27
CA GLN A 205 24.01 10.38 3.49
C GLN A 205 24.77 9.20 2.85
N GLU A 206 25.95 9.44 2.29
CA GLU A 206 26.81 8.43 1.66
C GLU A 206 27.20 7.34 2.67
N VAL A 207 27.65 7.75 3.87
CA VAL A 207 28.00 6.83 4.97
C VAL A 207 26.78 6.00 5.41
N ARG A 208 25.58 6.57 5.42
CA ARG A 208 24.35 5.83 5.78
C ARG A 208 23.92 4.87 4.68
N TYR A 209 24.08 5.25 3.41
CA TYR A 209 23.67 4.45 2.26
C TYR A 209 24.62 3.29 1.96
N PHE A 210 25.92 3.56 1.92
CA PHE A 210 26.95 2.57 1.56
C PHE A 210 27.62 1.92 2.78
N GLY A 211 27.53 2.54 3.96
CA GLY A 211 28.29 2.13 5.15
C GLY A 211 29.54 2.97 5.36
N ARG A 212 30.12 2.88 6.56
CA ARG A 212 31.38 3.55 6.93
C ARG A 212 32.55 2.65 6.54
N ASP A 213 32.77 2.48 5.25
CA ASP A 213 33.90 1.68 4.75
C ASP A 213 35.15 2.55 4.64
N GLY A 214 35.99 2.52 5.67
CA GLY A 214 37.43 2.64 5.45
C GLY A 214 37.93 1.34 4.85
N ASP A 215 37.87 1.17 3.52
CA ASP A 215 38.74 0.31 2.67
C ASP A 215 38.15 -0.07 1.30
N HIS A 216 36.94 0.36 0.95
CA HIS A 216 36.48 0.25 -0.42
C HIS A 216 36.73 1.56 -1.15
N ALA A 217 37.88 1.57 -1.84
CA ALA A 217 38.20 2.53 -2.89
C ALA A 217 36.92 2.84 -3.67
N ALA A 218 36.41 4.06 -3.50
CA ALA A 218 35.26 4.55 -4.23
C ALA A 218 35.41 4.14 -5.71
N PRO A 219 34.33 3.71 -6.39
CA PRO A 219 34.38 3.59 -7.84
C PRO A 219 34.80 4.96 -8.34
N ARG A 220 36.02 5.04 -8.90
CA ARG A 220 36.59 6.27 -9.45
C ARG A 220 35.47 6.91 -10.24
N ARG A 221 35.00 8.07 -9.78
CA ARG A 221 34.18 8.99 -10.55
C ARG A 221 34.83 8.99 -11.92
N LEU A 222 34.20 8.35 -12.90
CA LEU A 222 34.71 8.33 -14.26
C LEU A 222 34.83 9.80 -14.62
N GLU A 223 36.05 10.33 -14.58
CA GLU A 223 36.36 11.64 -15.08
C GLU A 223 35.83 11.62 -16.50
N ARG A 224 34.68 12.27 -16.71
CA ARG A 224 34.21 12.58 -18.05
C ARG A 224 35.33 13.40 -18.63
N GLY A 225 36.12 12.76 -19.50
CA GLY A 225 37.12 13.44 -20.30
C GLY A 225 36.49 14.69 -20.87
N ALA A 226 37.10 15.83 -20.58
CA ALA A 226 36.78 17.06 -21.26
C ALA A 226 36.88 16.77 -22.78
N PRO A 227 35.91 17.21 -23.60
CA PRO A 227 36.04 17.10 -25.03
C PRO A 227 37.27 17.92 -25.45
N GLU A 228 38.28 17.26 -26.02
CA GLU A 228 39.35 17.93 -26.74
C GLU A 228 38.71 18.74 -27.87
N VAL A 229 38.78 20.06 -27.74
CA VAL A 229 38.41 21.00 -28.78
C VAL A 229 39.53 20.96 -29.81
N PHE A 230 39.23 20.37 -30.98
CA PHE A 230 40.01 20.54 -32.20
C PHE A 230 39.56 21.81 -32.94
#